data_AF-A0A7W1BTW8-F1
#
_entry.id   AF-A0A7W1BTW8-F1
#
_cell.length_a   1.000
_cell.length_b   1.000
_cell.length_c   1.000
_cell.angle_alpha   90.00
_cell.angle_beta   90.00
_cell.angle_gamma   90.00
#
_symmetry.space_group_name_H-M   'P 1'
#
loop_
_entity.id
_entity.type
_entity.pdbx_description
1 polymer ?
#
loop_
_entity_poly.entity_id
_entity_poly.type
_entity_poly.pdbx_seq_one_letter_code
_entity_poly.pdbx_strand_id
1 'polypeptide(L)'
;MLGLVLGTLRLPLIVLVTGSPLAAAGTNIAISAASAGAGGWKHAREGRVDWRVVRWTAPHSIAGAVLGALLANDVPEALLYGLIAGVLVW
;
A
#
# COMPACT_ATOMS: atom_id res chain seq x y z
N MET A 1 14.51 4.39 -1.20
CA MET A 1 14.10 5.49 -0.30
C MET A 1 13.36 6.63 -1.01
N LEU A 2 13.63 6.93 -2.29
CA LEU A 2 12.92 8.00 -3.02
C LEU A 2 11.39 7.82 -3.11
N GLY A 3 10.87 6.58 -3.12
CA GLY A 3 9.42 6.32 -3.19
C GLY A 3 8.62 6.69 -1.93
N LEU A 4 9.24 6.63 -0.74
CA LEU A 4 8.57 6.89 0.55
C LEU A 4 8.31 8.39 0.74
N VAL A 5 9.29 9.24 0.44
CA VAL A 5 9.18 10.71 0.60
C VAL A 5 8.18 11.31 -0.40
N LEU A 6 8.17 10.81 -1.64
CA LEU A 6 7.19 11.21 -2.64
C LEU A 6 5.77 10.70 -2.34
N GLY A 7 5.63 9.54 -1.67
CA GLY A 7 4.32 8.98 -1.29
C GLY A 7 3.58 9.83 -0.26
N THR A 8 4.28 10.33 0.76
CA THR A 8 3.67 11.16 1.83
C THR A 8 3.23 12.54 1.32
N LEU A 9 3.95 13.11 0.36
CA LEU A 9 3.59 14.39 -0.26
C LEU A 9 2.54 14.25 -1.37
N ARG A 10 2.43 13.08 -2.01
CA ARG A 10 1.49 12.84 -3.11
C ARG A 10 0.03 12.88 -2.69
N LEU A 11 -0.30 12.27 -1.56
CA LEU A 11 -1.67 12.21 -1.05
C LEU A 11 -2.32 13.59 -0.92
N PRO A 12 -1.74 14.57 -0.18
CA PRO A 12 -2.34 15.89 -0.07
C PRO A 12 -2.41 16.64 -1.41
N LEU A 13 -1.42 16.47 -2.30
CA LEU A 13 -1.44 17.09 -3.63
C LEU A 13 -2.56 16.52 -4.52
N ILE A 14 -2.74 15.20 -4.52
CA ILE A 14 -3.79 14.56 -5.31
C ILE A 14 -5.18 14.92 -4.74
N VAL A 15 -5.33 15.04 -3.42
CA VAL A 15 -6.57 15.57 -2.83
C VAL A 15 -6.86 16.99 -3.33
N LEU A 16 -5.84 17.85 -3.38
CA LEU A 16 -5.98 19.21 -3.89
C LEU A 16 -6.44 19.25 -5.36
N VAL A 17 -5.99 18.30 -6.17
CA VAL A 17 -6.31 18.22 -7.61
C VAL A 17 -7.64 17.51 -7.87
N THR A 18 -7.96 16.45 -7.12
CA THR A 18 -9.13 15.60 -7.36
C THR A 18 -10.36 16.02 -6.57
N GLY A 19 -10.21 16.82 -5.51
CA GLY A 19 -11.29 17.25 -4.62
C GLY A 19 -11.92 16.13 -3.79
N SER A 20 -11.48 14.87 -3.96
CA SER A 20 -12.02 13.68 -3.30
C SER A 20 -10.91 12.90 -2.60
N PRO A 21 -10.93 12.79 -1.25
CA PRO A 21 -9.99 11.98 -0.49
C PRO A 21 -9.94 10.52 -0.95
N LEU A 22 -11.09 9.97 -1.34
CA LEU A 22 -11.20 8.58 -1.80
C LEU A 22 -10.49 8.37 -3.14
N ALA A 23 -10.69 9.28 -4.09
CA ALA A 23 -10.02 9.24 -5.40
C ALA A 23 -8.50 9.44 -5.26
N ALA A 24 -8.08 10.31 -4.33
CA ALA A 24 -6.69 10.57 -4.06
C ALA A 24 -5.97 9.36 -3.44
N ALA A 25 -6.61 8.69 -2.47
CA ALA A 25 -6.09 7.47 -1.87
C ALA A 25 -5.91 6.36 -2.92
N GLY A 26 -6.92 6.12 -3.76
CA GLY A 26 -6.86 5.13 -4.84
C GLY A 26 -5.75 5.43 -5.85
N THR A 27 -5.63 6.68 -6.28
CA THR A 27 -4.57 7.12 -7.20
C THR A 27 -3.18 6.93 -6.59
N ASN A 28 -3.00 7.28 -5.31
CA ASN A 28 -1.72 7.11 -4.63
C ASN A 28 -1.30 5.62 -4.53
N ILE A 29 -2.25 4.73 -4.25
CA ILE A 29 -2.01 3.28 -4.25
C ILE A 29 -1.63 2.80 -5.66
N ALA A 30 -2.35 3.24 -6.70
CA ALA A 30 -2.08 2.85 -8.08
C ALA A 30 -0.66 3.24 -8.52
N ILE A 31 -0.22 4.45 -8.21
CA ILE A 31 1.13 4.88 -8.58
C ILE A 31 2.20 4.15 -7.75
N SER A 32 1.92 3.90 -6.46
CA SER A 32 2.80 3.09 -5.60
C SER A 32 2.97 1.68 -6.16
N ALA A 33 1.89 1.04 -6.59
CA ALA A 33 1.91 -0.29 -7.20
C ALA A 33 2.70 -0.29 -8.51
N ALA A 34 2.50 0.68 -9.40
CA ALA A 34 3.26 0.81 -10.65
C ALA A 34 4.76 0.98 -10.38
N SER A 35 5.12 1.80 -9.39
CA SER A 35 6.52 2.04 -9.00
C SER A 35 7.17 0.79 -8.41
N ALA A 36 6.45 0.08 -7.54
CA ALA A 36 6.90 -1.18 -6.96
C ALA A 36 7.06 -2.27 -8.02
N GLY A 37 6.12 -2.35 -8.97
CA GLY A 37 6.18 -3.28 -10.10
C GLY A 37 7.39 -3.02 -11.01
N ALA A 38 7.65 -1.76 -11.37
CA ALA A 38 8.82 -1.38 -12.17
C ALA A 38 10.14 -1.71 -11.45
N GLY A 39 10.22 -1.44 -10.14
CA GLY A 39 11.38 -1.79 -9.32
C GLY A 39 11.57 -3.31 -9.20
N GLY A 40 10.49 -4.05 -8.96
CA GLY A 40 10.49 -5.51 -8.87
C GLY A 40 10.88 -6.17 -10.19
N TRP A 41 10.40 -5.65 -11.33
CA TRP A 41 10.77 -6.14 -12.66
C TRP A 41 12.27 -5.99 -12.94
N LYS A 42 12.84 -4.83 -12.61
CA LYS A 42 14.28 -4.61 -12.71
C LYS A 42 15.05 -5.60 -11.84
N HIS A 43 14.58 -5.82 -10.60
CA HIS A 43 15.23 -6.75 -9.67
C HIS A 43 15.14 -8.21 -10.13
N ALA A 44 14.01 -8.60 -10.72
CA ALA A 44 13.79 -9.92 -11.33
C ALA A 44 14.74 -10.15 -12.51
N ARG A 45 14.97 -9.13 -13.35
CA ARG A 45 15.93 -9.21 -14.46
C ARG A 45 17.39 -9.31 -14.00
N GLU A 46 17.72 -8.79 -12.83
CA GLU A 46 19.07 -8.86 -12.26
C GLU A 46 19.39 -10.24 -11.64
N GLY A 47 18.46 -11.21 -11.69
CA GLY A 47 18.68 -12.57 -11.19
C GLY A 47 18.75 -12.68 -9.67
N ARG A 48 18.46 -11.60 -8.94
CA ARG A 48 18.52 -11.52 -7.47
C ARG A 48 17.22 -11.93 -6.77
N VAL A 49 16.23 -12.41 -7.52
CA VAL A 49 14.91 -12.77 -6.99
C VAL A 49 14.85 -14.25 -6.67
N ASP A 50 14.63 -14.58 -5.40
CA ASP A 50 14.25 -15.92 -4.99
C ASP A 50 12.75 -16.15 -5.29
N TRP A 51 12.49 -16.80 -6.42
CA TRP A 51 11.13 -17.14 -6.87
C TRP A 51 10.40 -18.10 -5.92
N ARG A 52 11.13 -18.88 -5.11
CA ARG A 52 10.52 -19.75 -4.09
C ARG A 52 9.94 -18.90 -2.96
N VAL A 53 10.60 -17.82 -2.56
CA VAL A 53 10.03 -16.91 -1.57
C VAL A 53 8.84 -16.17 -2.17
N VAL A 54 8.96 -15.63 -3.38
CA VAL A 54 7.87 -14.89 -4.05
C VAL A 54 6.61 -15.73 -4.20
N ARG A 55 6.70 -17.00 -4.65
CA ARG A 55 5.51 -17.84 -4.81
C ARG A 55 4.80 -18.14 -3.48
N TRP A 56 5.52 -18.11 -2.37
CA TRP A 56 4.96 -18.35 -1.04
C TRP A 56 4.42 -17.06 -0.45
N THR A 57 5.11 -15.93 -0.57
CA THR A 57 4.70 -14.67 0.07
C THR A 57 3.65 -13.92 -0.74
N ALA A 58 3.73 -13.90 -2.08
CA ALA A 58 2.80 -13.18 -2.93
C ALA A 58 1.32 -13.55 -2.69
N PRO A 59 0.91 -14.83 -2.66
CA PRO A 59 -0.50 -15.16 -2.44
C PRO A 59 -1.00 -14.72 -1.07
N HIS A 60 -0.18 -14.82 -0.01
CA HIS A 60 -0.56 -14.36 1.33
C HIS A 60 -0.73 -12.84 1.38
N SER A 61 0.20 -12.10 0.77
CA SER A 61 0.11 -10.64 0.68
C SER A 61 -1.10 -10.18 -0.13
N ILE A 62 -1.38 -10.84 -1.26
CA ILE A 62 -2.56 -10.54 -2.10
C ILE A 62 -3.84 -10.85 -1.33
N ALA A 63 -3.94 -12.02 -0.70
CA ALA A 63 -5.10 -12.40 0.10
C ALA A 63 -5.34 -11.41 1.25
N GLY A 64 -4.28 -11.05 1.98
CA GLY A 64 -4.37 -10.05 3.06
C GLY A 64 -4.80 -8.67 2.55
N ALA A 65 -4.27 -8.22 1.41
CA ALA A 65 -4.66 -6.94 0.81
C ALA A 65 -6.12 -6.93 0.36
N VAL A 66 -6.60 -8.00 -0.27
CA VAL A 66 -8.00 -8.12 -0.72
C VAL A 66 -8.94 -8.20 0.48
N LEU A 67 -8.65 -9.07 1.45
CA LEU A 67 -9.47 -9.20 2.66
C LEU A 67 -9.49 -7.87 3.44
N GLY A 68 -8.34 -7.21 3.58
CA GLY A 68 -8.26 -5.91 4.22
C GLY A 68 -9.08 -4.85 3.48
N ALA A 69 -9.04 -4.81 2.15
CA ALA A 69 -9.81 -3.86 1.35
C ALA A 69 -11.32 -4.10 1.43
N LEU A 70 -11.77 -5.36 1.47
CA LEU A 70 -13.18 -5.71 1.59
C LEU A 70 -13.72 -5.39 2.99
N LEU A 71 -12.97 -5.76 4.03
CA LEU A 71 -13.38 -5.56 5.42
C LEU A 71 -13.23 -4.11 5.88
N ALA A 72 -12.43 -3.28 5.19
CA ALA A 72 -12.16 -1.90 5.59
C ALA A 72 -13.41 -1.04 5.78
N ASN A 73 -14.51 -1.32 5.05
CA ASN A 73 -15.76 -0.57 5.17
C ASN A 73 -16.63 -1.02 6.36
N ASP A 74 -16.40 -2.23 6.88
CA ASP A 74 -17.23 -2.85 7.93
C ASP A 74 -16.59 -2.73 9.33
N VAL A 75 -15.36 -2.21 9.41
CA VAL A 75 -14.62 -2.09 10.68
C VAL A 75 -15.09 -0.85 11.47
N PRO A 76 -15.48 -0.99 12.75
CA PRO A 76 -15.84 0.15 13.59
C PRO A 76 -14.68 1.11 13.78
N GLU A 77 -14.94 2.42 13.65
CA GLU A 77 -13.93 3.47 13.83
C GLU A 77 -13.24 3.39 15.20
N ALA A 78 -13.97 3.01 16.25
CA ALA A 78 -13.42 2.82 17.59
C ALA A 78 -12.32 1.75 17.65
N LEU A 79 -12.48 0.67 16.89
CA LEU A 79 -11.46 -0.38 16.79
C LEU A 79 -10.26 0.12 15.99
N LEU A 80 -10.49 0.86 14.90
CA LEU A 80 -9.41 1.43 14.09
C LEU A 80 -8.55 2.41 14.92
N TYR A 81 -9.19 3.34 15.63
CA TYR A 81 -8.48 4.28 16.50
C TYR A 81 -7.80 3.58 17.67
N GLY A 82 -8.43 2.57 18.27
CA GLY A 82 -7.83 1.76 19.33
C GLY A 82 -6.56 1.03 18.88
N LEU A 83 -6.57 0.45 17.67
CA LEU A 83 -5.41 -0.22 17.09
C LEU A 83 -4.29 0.78 16.77
N ILE A 84 -4.61 1.92 16.15
CA ILE A 84 -3.62 2.97 15.85
C ILE A 84 -2.98 3.49 17.15
N ALA A 85 -3.80 3.77 18.17
CA ALA A 85 -3.31 4.22 19.48
C ALA A 85 -2.41 3.16 20.13
N GLY A 86 -2.79 1.88 20.08
CA GLY A 86 -1.97 0.79 20.61
C GLY A 86 -0.60 0.67 19.94
N VAL A 87 -0.54 0.83 18.60
CA VAL A 87 0.73 0.81 17.85
C VAL A 87 1.60 2.02 18.17
N LEU A 88 1.01 3.21 18.37
CA LEU A 88 1.77 4.42 18.69
C LEU A 88 2.32 4.47 20.11
N VAL A 89 1.71 3.72 21.03
CA VAL A 89 2.15 3.61 22.43
C VAL A 89 3.28 2.59 22.59
N TRP A 90 3.45 1.67 21.62
CA TRP A 90 4.54 0.70 21.56
C TRP A 90 5.84 1.32 21.00
#